data_AF-A0A5Q4FLL2-F1
#
_entry.id   AF-A0A5Q4FLL2-F1
#
_cell.length_a   1.000
_cell.length_b   1.000
_cell.length_c   1.000
_cell.angle_alpha   90.00
_cell.angle_beta   90.00
_cell.angle_gamma   90.00
#
_symmetry.space_group_name_H-M   'P 1'
#
loop_
_entity.id
_entity.type
_entity.pdbx_description
1 polymer ?
#
loop_
_entity_poly.entity_id
_entity_poly.type
_entity_poly.pdbx_seq_one_letter_code
_entity_poly.pdbx_strand_id
1 'polypeptide(L)' 'FSMPQPGMVTLEVYNMLGQKVATLVSGELQAGRHSYYWDATGLASGVYLYRLTAGDYSRANKMMLMK' A
#
# COMPACT_ATOMS: atom_id res chain seq x y z
N PHE A 1 -1.46 7.70 -4.04
CA PHE A 1 -0.94 8.75 -3.14
C PHE A 1 -0.20 9.80 -3.97
N SER A 2 0.09 10.97 -3.42
CA SER A 2 0.86 12.01 -4.12
C SER A 2 2.12 12.33 -3.34
N MET A 3 3.24 12.50 -4.04
CA MET A 3 4.54 12.83 -3.48
C MET A 3 4.96 14.24 -3.90
N PRO A 4 5.37 15.12 -2.98
CA PRO A 4 5.85 16.47 -3.31
C PRO A 4 7.28 16.48 -3.85
N GLN A 5 8.08 15.45 -3.55
CA GLN A 5 9.48 15.30 -3.95
C GLN A 5 9.80 13.81 -4.22
N PRO A 6 10.85 13.50 -5.00
CA PRO A 6 11.29 12.13 -5.19
C PRO A 6 11.75 11.47 -3.88
N GLY A 7 11.67 10.13 -3.81
CA GLY A 7 12.21 9.39 -2.67
C GLY A 7 11.86 7.90 -2.66
N MET A 8 12.48 7.17 -1.73
CA MET A 8 12.19 5.76 -1.49
C MET A 8 10.81 5.58 -0.87
N VAL A 9 9.98 4.75 -1.50
CA VAL A 9 8.61 4.46 -1.09
C VAL A 9 8.36 2.98 -1.04
N THR A 10 7.65 2.55 0.00
CA THR A 10 7.14 1.20 0.16
C THR A 10 5.63 1.27 0.39
N LEU A 11 4.85 0.57 -0.43
CA LEU A 11 3.41 0.39 -0.28
C LEU A 11 3.12 -1.10 -0.10
N GLU A 12 2.67 -1.47 1.09
CA GLU A 12 2.42 -2.86 1.48
C GLU A 12 0.96 -3.04 1.90
N VAL A 13 0.45 -4.25 1.74
CA VAL A 13 -0.91 -4.64 2.16
C VAL A 13 -0.81 -5.78 3.17
N TYR A 14 -1.65 -5.71 4.21
CA TYR A 14 -1.71 -6.61 5.34
C TYR A 14 -3.14 -7.07 5.60
N ASN A 15 -3.29 -8.29 6.12
CA ASN A 15 -4.56 -8.75 6.68
C ASN A 15 -4.73 -8.31 8.15
N MET A 16 -5.89 -8.61 8.75
CA MET A 16 -6.19 -8.23 10.15
C MET A 16 -5.33 -8.94 11.20
N LEU A 17 -4.63 -10.01 10.83
CA LEU A 17 -3.64 -10.68 11.70
C LEU A 17 -2.26 -10.02 11.63
N GLY A 18 -2.10 -8.94 10.85
CA GLY A 18 -0.83 -8.26 10.64
C GLY A 18 0.11 -8.97 9.66
N GLN A 19 -0.35 -10.00 8.95
CA GLN A 19 0.45 -10.70 7.95
C GLN A 19 0.49 -9.88 6.67
N LYS A 20 1.69 -9.66 6.11
CA LYS A 20 1.86 -9.01 4.81
C LYS A 20 1.36 -9.94 3.71
N VAL A 21 0.38 -9.49 2.94
CA VAL A 21 -0.23 -10.24 1.83
C VAL A 21 0.23 -9.75 0.46
N ALA A 22 0.68 -8.50 0.35
CA ALA A 22 1.23 -7.97 -0.89
C ALA A 22 2.21 -6.82 -0.64
N THR A 23 3.13 -6.62 -1.59
CA THR A 23 3.92 -5.39 -1.74
C THR A 23 3.61 -4.82 -3.11
N LEU A 24 2.96 -3.65 -3.17
CA LEU A 24 2.52 -3.02 -4.42
C LEU A 24 3.63 -2.19 -5.06
N VAL A 25 4.48 -1.56 -4.23
CA VAL A 25 5.72 -0.93 -4.67
C VAL A 25 6.73 -0.94 -3.54
N SER A 26 8.00 -1.07 -3.89
CA SER A 26 9.14 -0.87 -2.99
C SER A 26 10.32 -0.36 -3.80
N GLY A 27 10.54 0.94 -3.81
CA GLY A 27 11.61 1.56 -4.59
C GLY A 27 11.52 3.07 -4.66
N GLU A 28 12.42 3.67 -5.42
CA GLU A 28 12.49 5.11 -5.62
C GLU A 28 11.42 5.58 -6.62
N LEU A 29 10.61 6.55 -6.21
CA LEU A 29 9.58 7.16 -7.03
C LEU A 29 9.83 8.66 -7.18
N GLN A 30 9.48 9.19 -8.35
CA GLN A 30 9.52 10.63 -8.62
C GLN A 30 8.37 11.36 -7.93
N ALA A 31 8.49 12.69 -7.82
CA ALA A 31 7.38 13.53 -7.39
C ALA A 31 6.17 13.37 -8.33
N GLY A 32 4.97 13.49 -7.79
CA GLY A 32 3.73 13.35 -8.56
C GLY A 32 2.71 12.40 -7.94
N ARG A 33 1.66 12.10 -8.71
CA ARG A 33 0.56 11.23 -8.28
C ARG A 33 0.83 9.80 -8.74
N HIS A 34 0.78 8.89 -7.78
CA HIS A 34 0.98 7.46 -7.98
C HIS A 34 -0.29 6.69 -7.61
N SER A 35 -0.69 5.77 -8.47
CA SER A 35 -1.83 4.87 -8.26
C SER A 35 -1.40 3.45 -8.59
N TYR A 36 -1.72 2.52 -7.69
CA TYR A 36 -1.39 1.11 -7.85
C TYR A 36 -2.67 0.28 -7.80
N TYR A 37 -2.79 -0.66 -8.72
CA TYR A 37 -3.81 -1.67 -8.69
C TYR A 37 -3.35 -2.84 -7.81
N TRP A 38 -4.24 -3.31 -6.93
CA TRP A 38 -3.99 -4.49 -6.11
C TRP A 38 -4.86 -5.64 -6.62
N ASP A 39 -4.21 -6.65 -7.22
CA ASP A 39 -4.89 -7.89 -7.57
C ASP A 39 -5.10 -8.74 -6.30
N ALA A 40 -6.35 -8.83 -5.88
CA ALA A 40 -6.78 -9.56 -4.70
C ALA A 40 -7.55 -10.85 -5.03
N THR A 41 -7.42 -11.39 -6.25
CA THR A 41 -8.22 -12.52 -6.75
C THR A 41 -8.15 -13.76 -5.84
N GLY A 42 -6.99 -14.02 -5.22
CA GLY A 42 -6.78 -15.16 -4.31
C GLY A 42 -7.15 -14.92 -2.84
N LEU A 43 -7.71 -13.75 -2.50
CA LEU A 43 -7.94 -13.36 -1.11
C LEU A 43 -9.43 -13.41 -0.74
N ALA A 44 -9.70 -13.60 0.55
CA ALA A 44 -11.06 -13.59 1.09
C ALA A 44 -11.59 -12.15 1.22
N SER A 45 -12.89 -11.95 0.99
CA SER A 45 -13.55 -10.67 1.28
C SER A 45 -13.37 -10.31 2.76
N GLY A 46 -13.12 -9.04 3.05
CA GLY A 46 -12.81 -8.61 4.41
C GLY A 46 -12.06 -7.30 4.48
N VAL A 47 -11.67 -6.92 5.70
CA VAL A 47 -10.88 -5.70 5.95
C VAL A 47 -9.40 -6.01 5.78
N TYR A 48 -8.70 -5.15 5.06
CA TYR A 48 -7.27 -5.17 4.88
C TYR A 48 -6.70 -3.80 5.25
N LEU A 49 -5.43 -3.80 5.65
CA LEU A 49 -4.68 -2.57 5.93
C LEU A 49 -3.65 -2.38 4.84
N TYR A 50 -3.55 -1.19 4.28
CA TYR A 50 -2.39 -0.82 3.46
C TYR A 50 -1.56 0.21 4.19
N ARG A 51 -0.24 0.09 4.07
CA ARG A 51 0.75 0.98 4.70
C ARG A 51 1.63 1.59 3.63
N LEU A 52 1.66 2.92 3.59
CA LEU A 52 2.57 3.70 2.78
C LEU A 52 3.69 4.23 3.68
N THR A 53 4.93 3.93 3.33
CA THR A 53 6.14 4.46 3.98
C THR A 53 6.97 5.22 2.94
N ALA A 54 7.37 6.45 3.25
CA ALA A 54 8.17 7.33 2.40
C ALA A 54 9.14 8.15 3.27
N GLY A 55 10.40 7.72 3.38
CA GLY A 55 11.34 8.27 4.37
C GLY A 55 10.79 8.13 5.80
N ASP A 56 10.78 9.22 6.56
CA ASP A 56 10.23 9.27 7.93
C ASP A 56 8.69 9.32 7.99
N TYR A 57 8.03 9.45 6.83
CA TYR A 57 6.57 9.43 6.77
C TYR A 57 6.05 8.00 6.67
N SER A 58 5.20 7.59 7.60
CA SER A 58 4.43 6.34 7.47
C SER A 58 2.96 6.57 7.79
N ARG A 59 2.09 6.05 6.92
CA ARG A 59 0.63 6.11 7.10
C ARG A 59 0.00 4.78 6.73
N ALA A 60 -0.81 4.27 7.65
CA ALA A 60 -1.67 3.12 7.40
C ALA A 60 -3.14 3.55 7.28
N ASN A 61 -3.88 2.89 6.40
CA ASN A 61 -5.32 3.04 6.27
C ASN A 61 -5.96 1.66 6.03
N LYS A 62 -7.24 1.55 6.36
CA LYS A 62 -8.03 0.34 6.10
C LYS A 62 -8.79 0.44 4.78
N MET A 63 -8.99 -0.71 4.14
CA MET A 63 -9.88 -0.89 2.99
C MET A 63 -10.70 -2.16 3.15
N MET A 64 -11.86 -2.20 2.51
CA MET A 64 -12.72 -3.38 2.47
C MET A 64 -12.64 -4.02 1.09
N LEU A 65 -12.25 -5.29 1.04
CA LEU A 65 -12.34 -6.11 -0.16
C LEU A 65 -13.73 -6.74 -0.21
N MET A 66 -14.49 -6.42 -1.26
CA MET A 66 -15.80 -6.99 -1.55
C MET A 66 -15.69 -7.81 -2.84
N LYS A 67 -16.34 -8.97 -2.89
CA LYS A 67 -16.45 -9.80 -4.10
C LYS A 67 -17.82 -9.61 -4.71
#